data_AF-A0A971A7L6-F1
#
_entry.id   AF-A0A971A7L6-F1
#
_cell.length_a   1.000
_cell.length_b   1.000
_cell.length_c   1.000
_cell.angle_alpha   90.00
_cell.angle_beta   90.00
_cell.angle_gamma   90.00
#
_symmetry.space_group_name_H-M   'P 1'
#
loop_
_entity.id
_entity.type
_entity.pdbx_description
1 polymer ?
#
loop_
_entity_poly.entity_id
_entity_poly.type
_entity_poly.pdbx_seq_one_letter_code
_entity_poly.pdbx_strand_id
1 'polypeptide(L)'
;MMMLTSRTIRNYLRDGTLKGRKIGGQWRFTEEDIKAFMDSGNVTDKLREQAGRDVLDFLDGLYTEGEGERLVCSVVDVYATQEEAKALADRACEVISRLGGGFVRFHYDYKGDRARYTVFADPKSAAEIVSAFA
;
A
#
# COMPACT_ATOMS: atom_id res chain seq x y z
N MET A 1 2.93 -1.11 -4.22
CA MET A 1 2.02 -1.02 -5.38
C MET A 1 0.60 -1.24 -4.89
N MET A 2 -0.32 -0.28 -5.06
CA MET A 2 -1.72 -0.44 -4.65
C MET A 2 -2.46 -1.37 -5.62
N MET A 3 -2.87 -2.55 -5.15
CA MET A 3 -3.71 -3.45 -5.94
C MET A 3 -5.16 -2.95 -5.95
N LEU A 4 -5.47 -1.95 -6.77
CA LEU A 4 -6.85 -1.60 -7.10
C LEU A 4 -7.34 -2.50 -8.23
N THR A 5 -8.44 -3.22 -8.00
CA THR A 5 -9.04 -4.04 -9.07
C THR A 5 -9.57 -3.14 -10.20
N SER A 6 -9.62 -3.66 -11.43
CA SER A 6 -10.23 -2.97 -12.57
C SER A 6 -11.68 -2.55 -12.32
N ARG A 7 -12.41 -3.30 -11.47
CA ARG A 7 -13.77 -2.95 -11.03
C ARG A 7 -13.76 -1.73 -10.11
N THR A 8 -12.83 -1.69 -9.16
CA THR A 8 -12.65 -0.56 -8.24
C THR A 8 -12.28 0.71 -9.01
N ILE A 9 -11.33 0.63 -9.95
CA ILE A 9 -10.93 1.76 -10.81
C ILE A 9 -12.14 2.27 -11.63
N ARG A 10 -12.94 1.37 -12.21
CA ARG A 10 -14.16 1.76 -12.94
C ARG A 10 -15.21 2.42 -12.06
N ASN A 11 -15.36 1.97 -10.80
CA ASN A 11 -16.26 2.62 -9.86
C ASN A 11 -15.79 4.04 -9.55
N TYR A 12 -14.50 4.23 -9.28
CA TYR A 12 -13.92 5.57 -9.03
C TYR A 12 -14.03 6.52 -10.22
N LEU A 13 -13.91 5.99 -11.45
CA LEU A 13 -14.18 6.75 -12.67
C LEU A 13 -15.64 7.15 -12.80
N ARG A 14 -16.57 6.29 -12.36
CA ARG A 14 -18.03 6.52 -12.46
C ARG A 14 -18.52 7.51 -11.41
N ASP A 15 -18.02 7.41 -10.18
CA ASP A 15 -18.43 8.30 -9.07
C ASP A 15 -17.63 9.61 -8.99
N GLY A 16 -16.60 9.75 -9.85
CA GLY A 16 -15.79 10.96 -9.95
C GLY A 16 -14.64 11.04 -8.94
N THR A 17 -14.44 10.02 -8.10
CA THR A 17 -13.31 9.93 -7.18
C THR A 17 -11.97 9.92 -7.93
N LEU A 18 -11.91 9.20 -9.07
CA LEU A 18 -10.77 9.24 -9.99
C LEU A 18 -11.19 9.98 -11.27
N LYS A 19 -10.54 11.10 -11.55
CA LYS A 19 -10.73 11.85 -12.79
C LYS A 19 -9.85 11.27 -13.90
N GLY A 20 -10.30 11.36 -15.13
CA GLY A 20 -9.53 10.94 -16.30
C GLY A 20 -10.27 11.24 -17.59
N ARG A 21 -9.63 10.95 -18.73
CA ARG A 21 -10.23 11.11 -20.05
C ARG A 21 -10.14 9.83 -20.85
N LYS A 22 -11.20 9.50 -21.59
CA LYS A 22 -11.20 8.35 -22.50
C LYS A 22 -10.74 8.80 -23.89
N ILE A 23 -9.58 8.32 -24.33
CA ILE A 23 -8.97 8.63 -25.64
C ILE A 23 -8.71 7.32 -26.37
N GLY A 24 -9.31 7.14 -27.56
CA GLY A 24 -9.13 5.92 -28.36
C GLY A 24 -9.55 4.63 -27.63
N GLY A 25 -10.58 4.71 -26.78
CA GLY A 25 -11.04 3.57 -25.99
C GLY A 25 -10.26 3.29 -24.69
N GLN A 26 -9.12 3.96 -24.49
CA GLN A 26 -8.30 3.83 -23.28
C GLN A 26 -8.53 5.01 -22.34
N TRP A 27 -8.49 4.74 -21.03
CA TRP A 27 -8.45 5.81 -20.03
C TRP A 27 -7.03 6.36 -19.93
N ARG A 28 -6.92 7.68 -19.93
CA ARG A 28 -5.69 8.45 -19.73
C ARG A 28 -5.89 9.34 -18.51
N PHE A 29 -4.86 9.42 -17.69
CA PHE A 29 -4.83 10.14 -16.42
C PHE A 29 -3.63 11.07 -16.45
N THR A 30 -3.79 12.31 -16.00
CA THR A 30 -2.63 13.16 -15.73
C THR A 30 -2.02 12.82 -14.38
N GLU A 31 -0.80 13.29 -14.12
CA GLU A 31 -0.19 13.13 -12.80
C GLU A 31 -1.03 13.80 -11.72
N GLU A 32 -1.62 14.96 -12.01
CA GLU A 32 -2.50 15.69 -11.11
C GLU A 32 -3.79 14.91 -10.81
N ASP A 33 -4.36 14.23 -11.81
CA ASP A 33 -5.54 13.36 -11.60
C ASP A 33 -5.22 12.25 -10.59
N ILE A 34 -4.05 11.63 -10.72
CA ILE A 34 -3.59 10.57 -9.82
C ILE A 34 -3.30 11.14 -8.43
N LYS A 35 -2.59 12.27 -8.35
CA LYS A 35 -2.25 12.90 -7.08
C LYS A 35 -3.51 13.31 -6.31
N ALA A 36 -4.46 13.95 -6.96
CA ALA A 36 -5.74 14.32 -6.36
C ALA A 36 -6.56 13.10 -5.89
N PHE A 37 -6.52 12.00 -6.65
CA PHE A 37 -7.14 10.74 -6.26
C PHE A 37 -6.49 10.15 -4.99
N MET A 38 -5.16 10.17 -4.92
CA MET A 38 -4.40 9.68 -3.76
C MET A 38 -4.59 10.54 -2.52
N ASP A 39 -4.75 11.86 -2.70
CA ASP A 39 -5.00 12.82 -1.62
C ASP A 39 -6.47 12.84 -1.17
N SER A 40 -7.36 12.09 -1.83
CA SER A 40 -8.76 12.02 -1.44
C SER A 40 -8.94 11.19 -0.16
N GLY A 41 -9.43 11.83 0.91
CA GLY A 41 -9.58 11.20 2.24
C GLY A 41 -10.34 9.87 2.24
N ASN A 42 -11.34 9.72 1.38
CA ASN A 42 -12.12 8.47 1.27
C ASN A 42 -11.30 7.28 0.75
N VAL A 43 -10.24 7.51 -0.02
CA VAL A 43 -9.37 6.44 -0.54
C VAL A 43 -8.35 6.05 0.52
N THR A 44 -7.73 7.02 1.18
CA THR A 44 -6.75 6.78 2.25
C THR A 44 -7.39 6.08 3.46
N ASP A 45 -8.61 6.44 3.84
CA ASP A 45 -9.35 5.79 4.94
C ASP A 45 -9.65 4.32 4.62
N LYS A 46 -10.13 4.03 3.40
CA LYS A 46 -10.39 2.64 2.97
C LYS A 46 -9.12 1.78 2.95
N LEU A 47 -7.99 2.35 2.53
CA LEU A 47 -6.71 1.66 2.54
C LEU A 47 -6.24 1.35 3.96
N ARG A 48 -6.44 2.29 4.89
CA ARG A 48 -6.15 2.11 6.31
C ARG A 48 -7.00 1.00 6.93
N GLU A 49 -8.31 1.01 6.67
CA GLU A 49 -9.22 -0.04 7.14
C GLU A 49 -8.83 -1.41 6.57
N GLN A 50 -8.40 -1.46 5.31
CA GLN A 50 -7.92 -2.69 4.70
C GLN A 50 -6.68 -3.24 5.39
N ALA A 51 -5.67 -2.40 5.64
CA ALA A 51 -4.44 -2.84 6.30
C ALA A 51 -4.72 -3.41 7.71
N GLY A 52 -5.65 -2.81 8.45
CA GLY A 52 -6.07 -3.33 9.76
C GLY A 52 -6.76 -4.70 9.67
N ARG A 53 -7.65 -4.88 8.68
CA ARG A 53 -8.30 -6.17 8.42
C ARG A 53 -7.30 -7.24 8.02
N ASP A 54 -6.38 -6.93 7.11
CA ASP A 54 -5.35 -7.88 6.65
C ASP A 54 -4.51 -8.42 7.81
N VAL A 55 -4.17 -7.57 8.79
CA VAL A 55 -3.43 -7.99 10.00
C VAL A 55 -4.27 -8.93 10.87
N LEU A 56 -5.56 -8.63 11.07
CA LEU A 56 -6.45 -9.49 11.84
C LEU A 56 -6.66 -10.84 11.13
N ASP A 57 -6.92 -10.81 9.83
CA ASP A 57 -7.07 -12.02 9.01
C ASP A 57 -5.80 -12.89 9.08
N PHE A 58 -4.61 -12.28 9.13
CA PHE A 58 -3.35 -13.00 9.29
C PHE A 58 -3.24 -13.69 10.66
N LEU A 59 -3.62 -13.00 11.73
CA LEU A 59 -3.62 -13.56 13.09
C LEU A 59 -4.63 -14.70 13.24
N ASP A 60 -5.80 -14.57 12.59
CA ASP A 60 -6.88 -15.55 12.65
C ASP A 60 -6.68 -16.73 11.67
N GLY A 61 -5.62 -16.71 10.86
CA GLY A 61 -5.33 -17.74 9.86
C GLY A 61 -6.28 -17.71 8.66
N LEU A 62 -6.96 -16.59 8.43
CA LEU A 62 -7.89 -16.34 7.32
C LEU A 62 -7.24 -15.62 6.14
N TYR A 63 -5.98 -15.19 6.27
CA TYR A 63 -5.26 -14.51 5.22
C TYR A 63 -4.83 -15.48 4.11
N THR A 64 -5.46 -15.37 2.94
CA THR A 64 -5.28 -16.30 1.82
C THR A 64 -4.31 -15.81 0.74
N GLU A 65 -3.74 -14.61 0.87
CA GLU A 65 -2.79 -14.11 -0.13
C GLU A 65 -1.37 -14.61 0.17
N GLY A 66 -0.68 -15.11 -0.86
CA GLY A 66 0.61 -15.79 -0.68
C GLY A 66 0.47 -17.22 -0.12
N GLU A 67 -0.71 -17.84 -0.25
CA GLU A 67 -0.99 -19.19 0.23
C GLU A 67 0.00 -20.23 -0.34
N GLY A 68 0.54 -21.08 0.53
CA GLY A 68 1.58 -22.07 0.20
C GLY A 68 3.01 -21.61 0.46
N GLU A 69 3.23 -20.33 0.80
CA GLU A 69 4.53 -19.79 1.19
C GLU A 69 4.62 -19.59 2.71
N ARG A 70 5.84 -19.56 3.26
CA ARG A 70 6.05 -19.08 4.64
C ARG A 70 5.83 -17.58 4.60
N LEU A 71 4.83 -17.07 5.33
CA LEU A 71 4.52 -15.64 5.36
C LEU A 71 4.87 -15.04 6.71
N VAL A 72 5.34 -13.78 6.67
CA VAL A 72 5.59 -12.93 7.83
C VAL A 72 4.74 -11.68 7.69
N CYS A 73 4.02 -11.34 8.77
CA CYS A 73 3.40 -10.03 8.95
C CYS A 73 4.25 -9.21 9.93
N SER A 74 4.83 -8.11 9.46
CA SER A 74 5.58 -7.16 10.28
C SER A 74 4.82 -5.84 10.36
N VAL A 75 4.61 -5.34 11.59
CA VAL A 75 4.03 -4.02 11.85
C VAL A 75 5.08 -3.17 12.55
N VAL A 76 5.43 -2.03 11.94
CA VAL A 76 6.45 -1.10 12.45
C VAL A 76 5.80 0.25 12.69
N ASP A 77 5.79 0.70 13.94
CA ASP A 77 5.42 2.07 14.30
C ASP A 77 6.68 2.92 14.43
N VAL A 78 6.73 4.03 13.69
CA VAL A 78 7.80 5.03 13.75
C VAL A 78 7.20 6.36 14.16
N TYR A 79 7.85 7.06 15.10
CA TYR A 79 7.45 8.41 15.51
C TYR A 79 8.35 9.42 14.82
N ALA A 80 7.80 10.15 13.86
CA ALA A 80 8.57 11.03 12.97
C ALA A 80 7.66 12.10 12.35
N THR A 81 8.27 13.13 11.78
CA THR A 81 7.54 14.10 10.94
C THR A 81 6.98 13.41 9.69
N GLN A 82 5.97 14.02 9.06
CA GLN A 82 5.36 13.46 7.85
C GLN A 82 6.38 13.34 6.70
N GLU A 83 7.30 14.29 6.59
CA GLU A 83 8.39 14.27 5.61
C GLU A 83 9.37 13.11 5.85
N GLU A 84 9.81 12.91 7.09
CA GLU A 84 10.70 11.80 7.46
C GLU A 84 10.03 10.44 7.25
N ALA A 85 8.76 10.34 7.64
CA ALA A 85 7.97 9.13 7.48
C ALA A 85 7.71 8.80 6.00
N LYS A 86 7.51 9.82 5.16
CA LYS A 86 7.46 9.64 3.70
C LYS A 86 8.80 9.15 3.14
N ALA A 87 9.92 9.72 3.58
CA ALA A 87 11.23 9.28 3.13
C ALA A 87 11.51 7.80 3.50
N LEU A 88 11.07 7.36 4.68
CA LEU A 88 11.11 5.96 5.10
C LEU A 88 10.27 5.06 4.19
N ALA A 89 9.05 5.47 3.84
CA ALA A 89 8.19 4.75 2.91
C ALA A 89 8.83 4.60 1.52
N ASP A 90 9.43 5.70 1.03
CA ASP A 90 10.10 5.73 -0.28
C ASP A 90 11.30 4.77 -0.29
N ARG A 91 12.14 4.75 0.76
CA ARG A 91 13.24 3.77 0.90
C ARG A 91 12.74 2.32 0.91
N ALA A 92 11.66 2.04 1.64
CA ALA A 92 11.07 0.70 1.65
C ALA A 92 10.59 0.30 0.25
N CYS A 93 9.99 1.22 -0.52
CA CYS A 93 9.56 0.96 -1.90
C CYS A 93 10.75 0.69 -2.84
N GLU A 94 11.89 1.35 -2.64
CA GLU A 94 13.13 1.06 -3.38
C GLU A 94 13.67 -0.33 -3.06
N VAL A 95 13.60 -0.78 -1.80
CA VAL A 95 13.94 -2.16 -1.43
C VAL A 95 13.02 -3.14 -2.14
N ILE A 96 11.69 -2.94 -2.05
CA ILE A 96 10.69 -3.79 -2.70
C ILE A 96 10.93 -3.90 -4.21
N SER A 97 11.24 -2.77 -4.85
CA SER A 97 11.49 -2.72 -6.30
C SER A 97 12.73 -3.53 -6.71
N ARG A 98 13.72 -3.69 -5.81
CA ARG A 98 14.94 -4.47 -6.05
C ARG A 98 14.79 -5.96 -5.81
N LEU A 99 13.82 -6.39 -4.97
CA LEU A 99 13.62 -7.81 -4.65
C LEU A 99 13.26 -8.67 -5.88
N GLY A 100 12.78 -8.06 -6.97
CA GLY A 100 12.75 -8.68 -8.29
C GLY A 100 11.69 -9.77 -8.50
N GLY A 101 10.82 -10.02 -7.51
CA GLY A 101 9.71 -10.98 -7.58
C GLY A 101 9.28 -11.48 -6.20
N GLY A 102 8.20 -12.26 -6.15
CA GLY A 102 7.63 -12.79 -4.90
C GLY A 102 6.44 -11.99 -4.38
N PHE A 103 5.66 -12.60 -3.48
CA PHE A 103 4.52 -11.93 -2.85
C PHE A 103 5.01 -10.90 -1.83
N VAL A 104 4.71 -9.63 -2.08
CA VAL A 104 4.91 -8.54 -1.12
C VAL A 104 3.67 -7.67 -1.10
N ARG A 105 3.06 -7.54 0.08
CA ARG A 105 2.06 -6.52 0.38
C ARG A 105 2.65 -5.52 1.37
N PHE A 106 2.57 -4.24 1.01
CA PHE A 106 3.11 -3.14 1.80
C PHE A 106 2.08 -2.03 1.92
N HIS A 107 1.78 -1.64 3.16
CA HIS A 107 0.89 -0.53 3.50
C HIS A 107 1.60 0.42 4.46
N TYR A 108 1.26 1.70 4.38
CA TYR A 108 1.65 2.67 5.39
C TYR A 108 0.54 3.69 5.63
N ASP A 109 0.42 4.18 6.87
CA ASP A 109 -0.48 5.27 7.25
C ASP A 109 0.18 6.24 8.23
N TYR A 110 -0.25 7.50 8.20
CA TYR A 110 0.22 8.55 9.10
C TYR A 110 -0.95 9.01 9.98
N LYS A 111 -0.72 9.11 11.28
CA LYS A 111 -1.68 9.68 12.23
C LYS A 111 -0.94 10.48 13.30
N GLY A 112 -1.00 11.81 13.18
CA GLY A 112 -0.24 12.69 14.05
C GLY A 112 1.25 12.53 13.80
N ASP A 113 2.00 12.29 14.86
CA ASP A 113 3.44 12.02 14.84
C ASP A 113 3.79 10.54 14.63
N ARG A 114 2.79 9.66 14.47
CA ARG A 114 3.00 8.22 14.29
C ARG A 114 2.74 7.79 12.85
N ALA A 115 3.75 7.18 12.24
CA ALA A 115 3.65 6.43 11.00
C ALA A 115 3.63 4.93 11.29
N ARG A 116 2.70 4.20 10.69
CA ARG A 116 2.64 2.74 10.76
C ARG A 116 2.93 2.15 9.40
N TYR A 117 3.80 1.14 9.36
CA TYR A 117 4.12 0.37 8.18
C TYR A 117 3.74 -1.10 8.41
N THR A 118 2.99 -1.68 7.49
CA THR A 118 2.60 -3.10 7.52
C THR A 118 3.19 -3.80 6.30
N VAL A 119 3.94 -4.88 6.54
CA VAL A 119 4.58 -5.69 5.50
C VAL A 119 4.08 -7.13 5.62
N PHE A 120 3.56 -7.69 4.53
CA PHE A 120 3.38 -9.14 4.36
C PHE A 120 4.29 -9.62 3.25
N ALA A 121 5.18 -10.56 3.55
CA ALA A 121 6.08 -11.15 2.56
C ALA A 121 6.66 -12.47 3.10
N ASP A 122 7.47 -13.16 2.29
CA ASP A 122 8.32 -14.23 2.80
C ASP A 122 9.34 -13.71 3.84
N PRO A 123 9.86 -14.56 4.75
CA PRO A 123 10.75 -14.13 5.82
C PRO A 123 11.97 -13.32 5.36
N LYS A 124 12.56 -13.65 4.20
CA LYS A 124 13.75 -12.96 3.70
C LYS A 124 13.39 -11.57 3.22
N SER A 125 12.36 -11.47 2.38
CA SER A 125 11.86 -10.20 1.86
C SER A 125 11.37 -9.28 2.99
N ALA A 126 10.63 -9.82 3.97
CA ALA A 126 10.15 -9.07 5.12
C ALA A 126 11.32 -8.48 5.93
N ALA A 127 12.37 -9.25 6.19
CA ALA A 127 13.55 -8.78 6.92
C ALA A 127 14.29 -7.65 6.17
N GLU A 128 14.47 -7.80 4.85
CA GLU A 128 15.10 -6.76 4.02
C GLU A 128 14.28 -5.47 4.01
N ILE A 129 12.95 -5.56 3.86
CA ILE A 129 12.07 -4.38 3.87
C ILE A 129 12.10 -3.70 5.24
N VAL A 130 11.99 -4.46 6.33
CA VAL A 130 11.99 -3.90 7.70
C VAL A 130 13.31 -3.20 8.02
N SER A 131 14.44 -3.65 7.46
CA SER A 131 15.73 -2.98 7.63
C SER A 131 15.78 -1.56 7.04
N ALA A 132 14.87 -1.20 6.13
CA ALA A 132 14.79 0.17 5.60
C ALA A 132 14.35 1.21 6.65
N PHE A 133 13.75 0.75 7.74
CA PHE A 133 13.27 1.58 8.85
C PHE A 133 14.26 1.68 10.02
N ALA A 134 15.39 0.96 9.96
CA ALA A 134 16.44 1.00 10.96
C ALA A 134 17.42 2.18 10.75
#